data_AF-A0AAE3FHV1-F1
#
_entry.id   AF-A0AAE3FHV1-F1
#
_cell.length_a   1.000
_cell.length_b   1.000
_cell.length_c   1.000
_cell.angle_alpha   90.00
_cell.angle_beta   90.00
_cell.angle_gamma   90.00
#
_symmetry.space_group_name_H-M   'P 1'
#
loop_
_entity.id
_entity.type
_entity.pdbx_description
1 polymer ?
#
loop_
_entity_poly.entity_id
_entity_poly.type
_entity_poly.pdbx_seq_one_letter_code
_entity_poly.pdbx_strand_id
1 'polypeptide(L)'
;MSDTVVFLEALLGKKAFVHSYYYSVNLVIALNFAEMLSKNGKKVCIFNYGKIKWEFFPYQLELKLDCSPGSEVIVFEAESEKEVPENFALVTSYRNLKVNGEKVNVEKVDANLFKATVEGETYLFKIVEGRIVDYEMGDLQRNLLELIKELGSPCSLTDVVNIASRRFNASRDKVREELQFLVNVGKIKVKNKVIELL
;
A
#
# COMPACT_ATOMS: atom_id res chain seq x y z
N MET A 1 -3.36 -22.28 4.22
CA MET A 1 -4.00 -20.96 4.32
C MET A 1 -3.39 -20.11 3.22
N SER A 2 -4.21 -19.42 2.44
CA SER A 2 -3.70 -18.56 1.37
C SER A 2 -3.09 -17.33 2.04
N ASP A 3 -1.76 -17.24 2.07
CA ASP A 3 -1.01 -16.06 2.52
C ASP A 3 -1.10 -14.92 1.48
N THR A 4 -2.26 -14.71 0.87
CA THR A 4 -2.38 -13.75 -0.22
C THR A 4 -2.71 -12.36 0.31
N VAL A 5 -1.91 -11.40 -0.14
CA VAL A 5 -2.00 -10.00 0.24
C VAL A 5 -2.90 -9.28 -0.76
N VAL A 6 -4.03 -8.78 -0.30
CA VAL A 6 -5.08 -8.13 -1.10
C VAL A 6 -4.50 -6.97 -1.92
N PHE A 7 -3.57 -6.19 -1.35
CA PHE A 7 -2.87 -5.14 -2.08
C PHE A 7 -2.12 -5.65 -3.33
N LEU A 8 -1.35 -6.72 -3.19
CA LEU A 8 -0.57 -7.25 -4.31
C LEU A 8 -1.46 -7.94 -5.35
N GLU A 9 -2.53 -8.60 -4.90
CA GLU A 9 -3.55 -9.16 -5.80
C GLU A 9 -4.20 -8.08 -6.66
N ALA A 10 -4.47 -6.90 -6.09
CA ALA A 10 -5.03 -5.77 -6.83
C ALA A 10 -4.14 -5.29 -7.99
N LEU A 11 -2.85 -5.66 -8.01
CA LEU A 11 -1.90 -5.36 -9.10
C LEU A 11 -1.83 -6.46 -10.16
N LEU A 12 -2.32 -7.67 -9.89
CA LEU A 12 -2.22 -8.80 -10.82
C LEU A 12 -2.98 -8.53 -12.12
N GLY A 13 -2.38 -8.95 -13.25
CA GLY A 13 -2.96 -8.78 -14.58
C GLY A 13 -2.96 -7.35 -15.11
N LYS A 14 -2.44 -6.39 -14.33
CA LYS A 14 -2.29 -4.98 -14.72
C LYS A 14 -0.83 -4.68 -15.05
N LYS A 15 -0.61 -3.65 -15.87
CA LYS A 15 0.70 -2.99 -15.94
C LYS A 15 0.74 -1.99 -14.80
N ALA A 16 1.48 -2.27 -13.72
CA ALA A 16 1.50 -1.43 -12.52
C ALA A 16 2.81 -0.63 -12.42
N PHE A 17 2.70 0.67 -12.20
CA PHE A 17 3.81 1.55 -11.88
C PHE A 17 3.72 2.00 -10.42
N VAL A 18 4.56 1.41 -9.57
CA VAL A 18 4.64 1.72 -8.15
C VAL A 18 5.66 2.82 -7.92
N HIS A 19 5.17 3.96 -7.42
CA HIS A 19 5.99 5.08 -7.01
C HIS A 19 6.10 5.14 -5.49
N SER A 20 7.31 4.96 -4.96
CA SER A 20 7.61 5.15 -3.54
C SER A 20 8.99 5.76 -3.35
N TYR A 21 9.10 6.76 -2.48
CA TYR A 21 10.39 7.35 -2.10
C TYR A 21 11.26 6.44 -1.22
N TYR A 22 10.74 5.29 -0.79
CA TYR A 22 11.42 4.37 0.11
C TYR A 22 11.92 3.14 -0.65
N TYR A 23 13.24 3.05 -0.83
CA TYR A 23 13.90 1.91 -1.49
C TYR A 23 13.46 0.55 -0.91
N SER A 24 13.40 0.44 0.42
CA SER A 24 12.99 -0.81 1.09
C SER A 24 11.56 -1.22 0.76
N VAL A 25 10.66 -0.25 0.55
CA VAL A 25 9.27 -0.50 0.15
C VAL A 25 9.21 -0.99 -1.28
N ASN A 26 9.92 -0.33 -2.20
CA ASN A 26 10.02 -0.77 -3.60
C ASN A 26 10.61 -2.19 -3.69
N LEU A 27 11.65 -2.49 -2.90
CA LEU A 27 12.27 -3.80 -2.85
C LEU A 27 11.29 -4.88 -2.38
N VAL A 28 10.60 -4.63 -1.27
CA VAL A 28 9.62 -5.57 -0.70
C VAL A 28 8.46 -5.80 -1.66
N ILE A 29 7.92 -4.76 -2.28
CA ILE A 29 6.83 -4.89 -3.27
C ILE A 29 7.30 -5.70 -4.48
N ALA A 30 8.44 -5.35 -5.08
CA ALA A 30 8.95 -6.06 -6.26
C ALA A 30 9.16 -7.55 -5.99
N LEU A 31 9.76 -7.90 -4.84
CA LEU A 31 10.09 -9.27 -4.50
C LEU A 31 8.85 -10.10 -4.09
N ASN A 32 7.95 -9.55 -3.28
CA ASN A 32 6.71 -10.27 -2.92
C ASN A 32 5.81 -10.46 -4.15
N PHE A 33 5.77 -9.47 -5.07
CA PHE A 33 5.03 -9.61 -6.33
C PHE A 33 5.66 -10.65 -7.26
N ALA A 34 6.99 -10.68 -7.37
CA ALA A 34 7.72 -11.71 -8.12
C ALA A 34 7.45 -13.13 -7.58
N GLU A 35 7.49 -13.28 -6.27
CA GLU A 35 7.20 -14.54 -5.58
C GLU A 35 5.76 -15.00 -5.84
N MET A 36 4.79 -14.08 -5.75
CA MET A 36 3.38 -14.36 -6.05
C MET A 36 3.15 -14.81 -7.50
N LEU A 37 3.77 -14.14 -8.48
CA LEU A 37 3.72 -14.55 -9.88
C LEU A 37 4.32 -15.94 -10.08
N SER A 38 5.47 -16.21 -9.46
CA SER A 38 6.15 -17.51 -9.56
C SER A 38 5.31 -18.65 -8.96
N LYS A 39 4.68 -18.42 -7.80
CA LYS A 39 3.73 -19.37 -7.19
C LYS A 39 2.51 -19.64 -8.06
N ASN A 40 2.09 -18.65 -8.86
CA ASN A 40 1.03 -18.79 -9.86
C ASN A 40 1.52 -19.43 -11.19
N GLY A 41 2.71 -20.03 -11.21
CA GLY A 41 3.26 -20.74 -12.36
C GLY A 41 3.81 -19.84 -13.46
N LYS A 42 3.98 -18.54 -13.21
CA LYS A 42 4.56 -17.60 -14.18
C LYS A 42 6.08 -17.62 -14.11
N LYS A 43 6.72 -17.47 -15.26
CA LYS A 43 8.14 -17.16 -15.36
C LYS A 43 8.34 -15.68 -15.06
N VAL A 44 9.35 -15.33 -14.27
CA VAL A 44 9.56 -13.95 -13.82
C VAL A 44 10.98 -13.52 -14.15
N CYS A 45 11.10 -12.34 -14.78
CA CYS A 45 12.36 -11.67 -15.02
C CYS A 45 12.39 -10.33 -14.30
N ILE A 46 13.44 -10.10 -13.52
CA ILE A 46 13.65 -8.81 -12.84
C ILE A 46 14.74 -8.03 -13.58
N PHE A 47 14.35 -6.93 -14.21
CA PHE A 47 15.25 -5.96 -14.79
C PHE A 47 15.87 -5.11 -13.67
N ASN A 48 17.09 -4.62 -13.90
CA ASN A 48 17.88 -3.91 -12.88
C ASN A 48 18.15 -4.74 -11.61
N TYR A 49 18.22 -6.06 -11.73
CA TYR A 49 18.49 -6.97 -10.61
C TYR A 49 19.76 -6.60 -9.81
N GLY A 50 20.79 -6.10 -10.50
CA GLY A 50 22.03 -5.64 -9.87
C GLY A 50 21.89 -4.42 -8.94
N LYS A 51 20.75 -3.71 -8.96
CA LYS A 51 20.45 -2.63 -8.01
C LYS A 51 19.91 -3.16 -6.68
N ILE A 52 19.59 -4.45 -6.57
CA ILE A 52 19.07 -5.05 -5.33
C ILE A 52 20.21 -5.22 -4.32
N LYS A 53 20.00 -4.63 -3.14
CA LYS A 53 20.86 -4.75 -1.97
C LYS A 53 20.29 -5.80 -1.03
N TRP A 54 20.72 -7.04 -1.22
CA TRP A 54 20.21 -8.23 -0.53
C TRP A 54 20.38 -8.18 0.99
N GLU A 55 21.32 -7.40 1.50
CA GLU A 55 21.52 -7.17 2.92
C GLU A 55 20.32 -6.52 3.61
N PHE A 56 19.42 -5.86 2.85
CA PHE A 56 18.19 -5.27 3.38
C PHE A 56 16.99 -6.21 3.33
N PHE A 57 17.16 -7.46 2.87
CA PHE A 57 16.08 -8.40 2.73
C PHE A 57 16.23 -9.58 3.68
N PRO A 58 15.36 -9.71 4.70
CA PRO A 58 15.63 -10.57 5.86
C PRO A 58 15.24 -12.05 5.68
N TYR A 59 14.64 -12.43 4.54
CA TYR A 59 14.18 -13.81 4.32
C TYR A 59 14.71 -14.41 3.01
N GLN A 60 14.81 -15.74 2.98
CA GLN A 60 15.24 -16.49 1.82
C GLN A 60 14.09 -16.56 0.80
N LEU A 61 14.24 -15.90 -0.35
CA LEU A 61 13.29 -16.03 -1.45
C LEU A 61 13.44 -17.39 -2.14
N GLU A 62 12.34 -18.12 -2.26
CA GLU A 62 12.21 -19.24 -3.19
C GLU A 62 11.80 -18.75 -4.59
N LEU A 63 12.53 -17.78 -5.14
CA LEU A 63 12.26 -17.23 -6.47
C LEU A 63 13.27 -17.78 -7.48
N LYS A 64 12.77 -18.46 -8.51
CA LYS A 64 13.57 -18.82 -9.69
C LYS A 64 13.32 -17.80 -10.78
N LEU A 65 14.33 -16.98 -11.05
CA LEU A 65 14.30 -16.04 -12.17
C LEU A 65 14.49 -16.79 -13.49
N ASP A 66 13.62 -16.49 -14.45
CA ASP A 66 13.69 -16.98 -15.82
C ASP A 66 13.40 -15.78 -16.73
N CYS A 67 14.41 -15.37 -17.50
CA CYS A 67 14.32 -14.25 -18.44
C CYS A 67 14.14 -14.71 -19.88
N SER A 68 13.54 -15.88 -20.11
CA SER A 68 13.16 -16.34 -21.44
C SER A 68 11.95 -15.58 -22.01
N PRO A 69 11.74 -15.60 -23.34
CA PRO A 69 10.57 -14.97 -23.96
C PRO A 69 9.26 -15.41 -23.31
N GLY A 70 8.35 -14.46 -23.06
CA GLY A 70 7.06 -14.70 -22.41
C GLY A 70 7.07 -14.62 -20.88
N SER A 71 8.21 -14.29 -20.27
CA SER A 71 8.29 -14.06 -18.83
C SER A 71 7.64 -12.73 -18.43
N GLU A 72 7.04 -12.69 -17.24
CA GLU A 72 6.53 -11.48 -16.62
C GLU A 72 7.71 -10.60 -16.23
N VAL A 73 7.72 -9.36 -16.75
CA VAL A 73 8.83 -8.43 -16.53
C VAL A 73 8.53 -7.52 -15.35
N ILE A 74 9.43 -7.53 -14.37
CA ILE A 74 9.45 -6.59 -13.25
C ILE A 74 10.66 -5.67 -13.42
N VAL A 75 10.47 -4.36 -13.41
CA VAL A 75 11.59 -3.41 -13.43
C VAL A 75 11.80 -2.85 -12.04
N PHE A 76 12.95 -3.15 -11.45
CA PHE A 76 13.30 -2.67 -10.13
C PHE A 76 14.01 -1.31 -10.18
N GLU A 77 13.57 -0.35 -9.37
CA GLU A 77 14.23 0.97 -9.21
C GLU A 77 14.60 1.63 -10.55
N ALA A 78 13.62 1.78 -11.45
CA ALA A 78 13.82 2.48 -12.71
C ALA A 78 14.14 3.95 -12.44
N GLU A 79 15.21 4.49 -13.05
CA GLU A 79 15.60 5.90 -12.86
C GLU A 79 15.17 6.80 -14.03
N SER A 80 14.70 6.19 -15.12
CA SER A 80 14.20 6.87 -16.30
C SER A 80 13.20 5.98 -17.06
N GLU A 81 12.36 6.59 -17.88
CA GLU A 81 11.42 5.89 -18.76
C GLU A 81 12.13 4.96 -19.75
N LYS A 82 13.41 5.23 -20.06
CA LYS A 82 14.23 4.41 -20.98
C LYS A 82 14.58 3.03 -20.43
N GLU A 83 14.53 2.86 -19.11
CA GLU A 83 14.76 1.57 -18.45
C GLU A 83 13.52 0.67 -18.46
N VAL A 84 12.37 1.22 -18.85
CA VAL A 84 11.08 0.53 -18.78
C VAL A 84 10.70 0.01 -20.18
N PRO A 85 10.63 -1.32 -20.38
CA PRO A 85 10.18 -1.89 -21.65
C PRO A 85 8.69 -1.63 -21.87
N GLU A 86 8.20 -1.74 -23.10
CA GLU A 86 6.77 -1.51 -23.40
C GLU A 86 5.85 -2.50 -22.68
N ASN A 87 6.30 -3.76 -22.54
CA ASN A 87 5.58 -4.81 -21.84
C ASN A 87 6.27 -5.12 -20.51
N PHE A 88 5.60 -4.75 -19.44
CA PHE A 88 5.98 -5.04 -18.07
C PHE A 88 4.74 -5.38 -17.25
N ALA A 89 4.92 -6.17 -16.20
CA ALA A 89 3.90 -6.44 -15.19
C ALA A 89 3.98 -5.38 -14.07
N LEU A 90 5.20 -5.11 -13.59
CA LEU A 90 5.44 -4.18 -12.49
C LEU A 90 6.68 -3.34 -12.75
N VAL A 91 6.60 -2.04 -12.45
CA VAL A 91 7.76 -1.15 -12.36
C VAL A 91 7.74 -0.53 -10.98
N THR A 92 8.89 -0.50 -10.31
CA THR A 92 9.09 0.27 -9.08
C THR A 92 10.06 1.40 -9.32
N SER A 93 9.82 2.57 -8.71
CA SER A 93 10.72 3.71 -8.81
C SER A 93 10.53 4.68 -7.65
N TYR A 94 11.61 5.37 -7.27
CA TYR A 94 11.55 6.57 -6.43
C TYR A 94 11.21 7.84 -7.21
N ARG A 95 11.35 7.81 -8.54
CA ARG A 95 10.98 8.90 -9.43
C ARG A 95 9.55 8.72 -9.92
N ASN A 96 8.86 9.82 -10.11
CA ASN A 96 7.55 9.81 -10.72
C ASN A 96 7.69 9.79 -12.26
N LEU A 97 7.90 8.59 -12.81
CA LEU A 97 8.10 8.37 -14.25
C LEU A 97 6.78 8.42 -15.03
N LYS A 98 6.86 8.80 -16.30
CA LYS A 98 5.73 8.78 -17.24
C LYS A 98 5.74 7.48 -18.05
N VAL A 99 5.20 6.41 -17.46
CA VAL A 99 5.12 5.08 -18.09
C VAL A 99 3.67 4.64 -18.28
N ASN A 100 3.42 3.80 -19.27
CA ASN A 100 2.09 3.28 -19.57
C ASN A 100 1.70 2.21 -18.54
N GLY A 101 0.76 2.52 -17.65
CA GLY A 101 0.24 1.59 -16.65
C GLY A 101 -0.57 2.28 -15.56
N GLU A 102 -1.18 1.49 -14.69
CA GLU A 102 -1.85 1.95 -13.48
C GLU A 102 -0.80 2.50 -12.52
N LYS A 103 -0.97 3.77 -12.13
CA LYS A 103 -0.03 4.45 -11.24
C LYS A 103 -0.44 4.26 -9.79
N VAL A 104 0.43 3.59 -9.04
CA VAL A 104 0.24 3.26 -7.63
C VAL A 104 1.21 4.08 -6.80
N ASN A 105 0.70 5.13 -6.15
CA ASN A 105 1.51 5.90 -5.20
C ASN A 105 1.50 5.22 -3.84
N VAL A 106 2.68 4.96 -3.29
CA VAL A 106 2.83 4.35 -1.97
C VAL A 106 3.34 5.39 -0.98
N GLU A 107 2.51 5.69 0.01
CA GLU A 107 2.78 6.70 1.05
C GLU A 107 2.94 6.02 2.41
N LYS A 108 3.87 6.53 3.22
CA LYS A 108 4.06 6.09 4.59
C LYS A 108 3.02 6.75 5.49
N VAL A 109 2.27 5.94 6.23
CA VAL A 109 1.24 6.40 7.19
C VAL A 109 1.80 6.41 8.61
N ASP A 110 2.55 5.37 8.98
CA ASP A 110 3.19 5.21 10.29
C ASP A 110 4.49 4.37 10.15
N ALA A 111 5.20 4.08 11.24
CA ALA A 111 6.52 3.46 11.29
C ALA A 111 6.73 2.32 10.26
N ASN A 112 5.82 1.36 10.22
CA ASN A 112 5.80 0.25 9.25
C ASN A 112 4.49 0.13 8.46
N LEU A 113 3.60 1.12 8.55
CA LEU A 113 2.31 1.12 7.88
C LEU A 113 2.36 2.03 6.65
N PHE A 114 1.89 1.50 5.53
CA PHE A 114 1.84 2.16 4.25
C PHE A 114 0.43 2.13 3.70
N LYS A 115 0.14 3.09 2.82
CA LYS A 115 -1.07 3.10 2.01
C LYS A 115 -0.69 3.13 0.54
N ALA A 116 -1.47 2.42 -0.27
CA ALA A 116 -1.41 2.47 -1.72
C ALA A 116 -2.81 2.69 -2.28
N THR A 117 -2.90 3.46 -3.35
CA THR A 117 -4.15 3.63 -4.10
C THR A 117 -4.03 2.94 -5.45
N VAL A 118 -4.98 2.05 -5.75
CA VAL A 118 -5.08 1.33 -7.02
C VAL A 118 -6.52 1.48 -7.50
N GLU A 119 -6.73 2.06 -8.68
CA GLU A 119 -8.07 2.29 -9.26
C GLU A 119 -9.04 3.05 -8.34
N GLY A 120 -8.52 3.96 -7.52
CA GLY A 120 -9.31 4.72 -6.53
C GLY A 120 -9.54 4.01 -5.20
N GLU A 121 -9.29 2.70 -5.12
CA GLU A 121 -9.35 1.93 -3.88
C GLU A 121 -8.08 2.09 -3.07
N THR A 122 -8.23 2.31 -1.76
CA THR A 122 -7.10 2.48 -0.84
C THR A 122 -6.83 1.20 -0.06
N TYR A 123 -5.62 0.66 -0.24
CA TYR A 123 -5.10 -0.51 0.44
C TYR A 123 -4.13 -0.08 1.52
N LEU A 124 -4.30 -0.63 2.73
CA LEU A 124 -3.38 -0.44 3.85
C LEU A 124 -2.61 -1.71 4.07
N PHE A 125 -1.29 -1.59 4.20
CA PHE A 125 -0.43 -2.75 4.44
C PHE A 125 0.75 -2.40 5.32
N LYS A 126 1.24 -3.40 6.03
CA LYS A 126 2.47 -3.33 6.80
C LYS A 126 3.58 -4.12 6.11
N ILE A 127 4.80 -3.68 6.35
CA ILE A 127 5.99 -4.48 6.04
C ILE A 127 6.51 -5.07 7.35
N VAL A 128 6.49 -6.40 7.43
CA VAL A 128 6.96 -7.17 8.60
C VAL A 128 7.93 -8.22 8.10
N GLU A 129 9.18 -8.14 8.54
CA GLU A 129 10.24 -9.11 8.17
C GLU A 129 10.32 -9.33 6.64
N GLY A 130 10.26 -8.24 5.87
CA GLY A 130 10.34 -8.27 4.41
C GLY A 130 9.07 -8.74 3.69
N ARG A 131 8.02 -9.15 4.42
CA ARG A 131 6.74 -9.54 3.85
C ARG A 131 5.73 -8.41 3.92
N ILE A 132 4.85 -8.37 2.92
CA ILE A 132 3.67 -7.51 2.96
C ILE A 132 2.56 -8.24 3.70
N VAL A 133 1.91 -7.55 4.62
CA VAL A 133 0.75 -8.04 5.36
C VAL A 133 -0.33 -6.97 5.29
N ASP A 134 -1.56 -7.35 4.93
CA ASP A 134 -2.67 -6.40 4.91
C ASP A 134 -2.94 -5.87 6.32
N TYR A 135 -3.25 -4.57 6.40
CA TYR A 135 -3.64 -3.94 7.65
C TYR A 135 -5.15 -3.80 7.71
N GLU A 136 -5.75 -4.55 8.63
CA GLU A 136 -7.15 -4.36 9.01
C GLU A 136 -7.27 -3.24 10.04
N MET A 137 -8.22 -2.33 9.80
CA MET A 137 -8.55 -1.30 10.79
C MET A 137 -9.04 -1.94 12.09
N GLY A 138 -8.65 -1.39 13.24
CA GLY A 138 -9.12 -1.83 14.55
C GLY A 138 -10.58 -1.44 14.82
N ASP A 139 -11.16 -2.00 15.88
CA ASP A 139 -12.57 -1.77 16.25
C ASP A 139 -12.88 -0.29 16.47
N LEU A 140 -12.00 0.44 17.17
CA LEU A 140 -12.22 1.86 17.42
C LEU A 140 -12.27 2.67 16.12
N GLN A 141 -11.43 2.35 15.14
CA GLN A 141 -11.39 3.02 13.84
C GLN A 141 -12.70 2.77 13.06
N ARG A 142 -13.16 1.52 13.02
CA ARG A 142 -14.45 1.15 12.40
C ARG A 142 -15.62 1.84 13.08
N ASN A 143 -15.67 1.77 14.41
CA ASN A 143 -16.72 2.38 15.23
C ASN A 143 -16.78 3.91 15.06
N LEU A 144 -15.63 4.57 14.87
CA LEU A 144 -15.59 6.01 14.58
C LEU A 144 -16.20 6.32 13.21
N LEU A 145 -15.89 5.53 12.17
CA LEU A 145 -16.48 5.70 10.85
C LEU A 145 -18.00 5.49 10.88
N GLU A 146 -18.48 4.48 11.62
CA GLU A 146 -19.90 4.24 11.84
C GLU A 146 -20.57 5.39 12.58
N LEU A 147 -19.97 5.89 13.67
CA LEU A 147 -20.49 7.04 14.41
C LEU A 147 -20.60 8.28 13.51
N ILE A 148 -19.62 8.54 12.65
CA ILE A 148 -19.68 9.66 11.70
C ILE A 148 -20.83 9.47 10.70
N LYS A 149 -21.07 8.24 10.23
CA LYS A 149 -22.23 7.92 9.37
C LYS A 149 -23.54 8.17 10.10
N GLU A 150 -23.66 7.72 11.36
CA GLU A 150 -24.85 7.88 12.19
C GLU A 150 -25.18 9.36 12.47
N LEU A 151 -24.18 10.18 12.73
CA LEU A 151 -24.35 11.62 12.98
C LEU A 151 -24.68 12.42 11.72
N GLY A 152 -24.53 11.82 10.53
CA GLY A 152 -24.60 12.48 9.24
C GLY A 152 -23.27 13.15 8.88
N SER A 153 -22.81 12.96 7.64
CA SER A 153 -21.60 13.58 7.10
C SER A 153 -21.99 14.74 6.18
N PRO A 154 -21.61 16.01 6.45
CA PRO A 154 -20.67 16.49 7.47
C PRO A 154 -21.19 16.51 8.93
N CYS A 155 -20.29 16.28 9.90
CA CYS A 155 -20.57 16.44 11.35
C CYS A 155 -19.47 17.19 12.12
N SER A 156 -19.75 17.58 13.35
CA SER A 156 -18.82 18.28 14.26
C SER A 156 -17.77 17.34 14.85
N LEU A 157 -16.49 17.70 14.72
CA LEU A 157 -15.36 17.01 15.36
C LEU A 157 -15.52 16.92 16.88
N THR A 158 -16.01 18.00 17.49
CA THR A 158 -16.20 18.07 18.94
C THR A 158 -17.25 17.05 19.40
N ASP A 159 -18.33 16.89 18.63
CA ASP A 159 -19.40 15.97 18.96
C ASP A 159 -18.95 14.53 18.78
N VAL A 160 -18.27 14.22 17.67
CA VAL A 160 -17.67 12.90 17.46
C VAL A 160 -16.73 12.54 18.61
N VAL A 161 -15.81 13.42 19.00
CA VAL A 161 -14.86 13.16 20.10
C VAL A 161 -15.58 12.92 21.44
N ASN A 162 -16.59 13.75 21.75
CA ASN A 162 -17.33 13.64 23.01
C ASN A 162 -18.18 12.37 23.08
N ILE A 163 -18.88 12.05 21.99
CA ILE A 163 -19.73 10.86 21.91
C ILE A 163 -18.87 9.60 21.90
N ALA A 164 -17.84 9.54 21.06
CA ALA A 164 -16.95 8.39 20.96
C ALA A 164 -16.22 8.10 22.27
N SER A 165 -15.71 9.12 22.96
CA SER A 165 -14.99 8.94 24.22
C SER A 165 -15.87 8.28 25.29
N ARG A 166 -17.16 8.64 25.35
CA ARG A 166 -18.12 8.04 26.28
C ARG A 166 -18.61 6.68 25.80
N ARG A 167 -18.97 6.55 24.51
CA ARG A 167 -19.59 5.34 23.94
C ARG A 167 -18.62 4.18 23.83
N PHE A 168 -17.36 4.44 23.48
CA PHE A 168 -16.34 3.41 23.25
C PHE A 168 -15.33 3.30 24.40
N ASN A 169 -15.59 3.97 25.52
CA ASN A 169 -14.71 3.98 26.71
C ASN A 169 -13.23 4.28 26.37
N ALA A 170 -13.02 5.26 25.48
CA ALA A 170 -11.70 5.68 25.02
C ALA A 170 -11.38 7.09 25.53
N SER A 171 -10.12 7.39 25.82
CA SER A 171 -9.72 8.76 26.15
C SER A 171 -9.95 9.68 24.94
N ARG A 172 -10.26 10.96 25.19
CA ARG A 172 -10.45 11.94 24.10
C ARG A 172 -9.21 12.06 23.22
N ASP A 173 -8.02 11.92 23.80
CA ASP A 173 -6.77 11.99 23.06
C ASP A 173 -6.61 10.78 22.16
N LYS A 174 -6.94 9.57 22.66
CA LYS A 174 -6.96 8.37 21.83
C LYS A 174 -7.93 8.50 20.66
N VAL A 175 -9.13 9.05 20.90
CA VAL A 175 -10.10 9.30 19.81
C VAL A 175 -9.54 10.27 18.78
N ARG A 176 -8.85 11.33 19.19
CA ARG A 176 -8.22 12.29 18.26
C ARG A 176 -7.09 11.65 17.46
N GLU A 177 -6.28 10.81 18.07
CA GLU A 177 -5.23 10.04 17.39
C GLU A 177 -5.85 9.15 16.30
N GLU A 178 -6.92 8.41 16.61
CA GLU A 178 -7.59 7.55 15.63
C GLU A 178 -8.30 8.35 14.53
N LEU A 179 -8.88 9.50 14.83
CA LEU A 179 -9.42 10.39 13.80
C LEU A 179 -8.30 10.93 12.89
N GLN A 180 -7.16 11.31 13.46
CA GLN A 180 -6.00 11.74 12.68
C GLN A 180 -5.47 10.60 11.79
N PHE A 181 -5.46 9.37 12.31
CA PHE A 181 -5.15 8.18 11.53
C PHE A 181 -6.11 8.04 10.33
N LEU A 182 -7.43 8.13 10.56
CA LEU A 182 -8.46 8.04 9.51
C LEU A 182 -8.31 9.16 8.46
N VAL A 183 -7.85 10.35 8.84
CA VAL A 183 -7.46 11.41 7.90
C VAL A 183 -6.25 10.97 7.06
N ASN A 184 -5.19 10.47 7.70
CA ASN A 184 -3.96 10.09 7.02
C ASN A 184 -4.17 8.96 6.01
N VAL A 185 -5.06 8.02 6.31
CA VAL A 185 -5.45 6.93 5.40
C VAL A 185 -6.56 7.30 4.41
N GLY A 186 -7.01 8.56 4.40
CA GLY A 186 -7.96 9.07 3.41
C GLY A 186 -9.38 8.55 3.56
N LYS A 187 -9.81 8.15 4.77
CA LYS A 187 -11.20 7.72 5.03
C LYS A 187 -12.11 8.88 5.45
N ILE A 188 -11.51 9.94 5.97
CA ILE A 188 -12.21 11.18 6.32
C ILE A 188 -11.37 12.38 5.92
N LYS A 189 -12.01 13.53 5.77
CA LYS A 189 -11.36 14.85 5.75
C LYS A 189 -11.86 15.68 6.94
N VAL A 190 -10.97 16.48 7.50
CA VAL A 190 -11.31 17.41 8.58
C VAL A 190 -10.95 18.82 8.15
N LYS A 191 -11.95 19.70 8.10
CA LYS A 191 -11.77 21.12 7.78
C LYS A 191 -12.58 21.97 8.75
N ASN A 192 -11.96 22.98 9.36
CA ASN A 192 -12.64 23.89 10.29
C ASN A 192 -13.45 23.18 11.40
N LYS A 193 -12.90 22.09 11.96
CA LYS A 193 -13.56 21.23 12.98
C LYS A 193 -14.82 20.50 12.49
N VAL A 194 -15.02 20.40 11.17
CA VAL A 194 -16.04 19.59 10.54
C VAL A 194 -15.38 18.35 9.94
N ILE A 195 -15.95 17.19 10.21
CA ILE A 195 -15.56 15.90 9.65
C ILE A 195 -16.50 15.56 8.50
N GLU A 196 -15.93 15.12 7.37
CA GLU A 196 -16.66 14.55 6.23
C GLU A 196 -16.03 13.19 5.85
N LEU A 197 -16.88 12.20 5.57
CA LEU A 197 -16.45 10.93 4.99
C LEU A 197 -16.00 11.14 3.53
N LEU A 198 -15.01 10.35 3.12
CA LEU A 198 -14.49 10.31 1.75
C LEU A 198 -14.94 9.04 1.03
#